data_AF-A0A3M8DKG1-F1
#
_entry.id   AF-A0A3M8DKG1-F1
#
_cell.length_a   1.000
_cell.length_b   1.000
_cell.length_c   1.000
_cell.angle_alpha   90.00
_cell.angle_beta   90.00
_cell.angle_gamma   90.00
#
_symmetry.space_group_name_H-M   'P 1'
#
loop_
_entity.id
_entity.type
_entity.pdbx_description
1 polymer ?
#
loop_
_entity_poly.entity_id
_entity_poly.type
_entity_poly.pdbx_seq_one_letter_code
_entity_poly.pdbx_strand_id
1 'polypeptide(L)'
;MKESIERIISEFNTLHQQEKNLLLNGLTKHFGKCMELSSTGLSKCNQMEIDTIRKMLSGLCLTKEYVPDILTFKEWSKAENLPKEIKLGHPDHTVG
;
A
#
# COMPACT_ATOMS: atom_id res chain seq x y z
N MET A 1 1.27 -15.76 17.12
CA MET A 1 1.16 -16.45 15.81
C MET A 1 -0.28 -16.65 15.38
N LYS A 2 -1.13 -17.32 16.18
CA LYS A 2 -2.56 -17.52 15.84
C LYS A 2 -3.34 -16.21 15.61
N GLU A 3 -3.17 -15.24 16.52
CA GLU A 3 -3.75 -13.89 16.39
C GLU A 3 -3.29 -13.16 15.10
N SER A 4 -2.05 -13.38 14.68
CA SER A 4 -1.51 -12.80 13.44
C SER A 4 -2.13 -13.41 12.19
N ILE A 5 -2.41 -14.71 12.22
CA ILE A 5 -3.07 -15.44 11.13
C ILE A 5 -4.52 -14.97 11.00
N GLU A 6 -5.25 -14.87 12.12
CA GLU A 6 -6.65 -14.40 12.13
C GLU A 6 -6.77 -12.97 11.60
N ARG A 7 -5.83 -12.10 11.98
CA ARG A 7 -5.78 -10.73 11.47
C ARG A 7 -5.49 -10.68 9.96
N ILE A 8 -4.53 -11.46 9.47
CA ILE A 8 -4.22 -11.56 8.03
C ILE A 8 -5.46 -12.01 7.24
N ILE A 9 -6.18 -13.02 7.73
CA ILE A 9 -7.39 -13.53 7.06
C ILE A 9 -8.49 -12.46 7.08
N SER A 10 -8.68 -11.76 8.20
CA SER A 10 -9.65 -10.69 8.32
C SER A 10 -9.36 -9.55 7.33
N GLU A 11 -8.12 -9.04 7.31
CA GLU A 11 -7.69 -7.98 6.39
C GLU A 11 -7.74 -8.45 4.93
N PHE A 12 -7.38 -9.70 4.65
CA PHE A 12 -7.52 -10.26 3.29
C PHE A 12 -8.98 -10.32 2.84
N ASN A 13 -9.91 -10.63 3.73
CA ASN A 13 -11.32 -10.75 3.38
C ASN A 13 -11.97 -9.41 3.02
N THR A 14 -11.46 -8.28 3.53
CA THR A 14 -11.96 -6.93 3.17
C THR A 14 -11.52 -6.48 1.78
N LEU A 15 -10.59 -7.19 1.13
CA LEU A 15 -10.13 -6.89 -0.22
C LEU A 15 -11.15 -7.35 -1.29
N HIS A 16 -11.21 -6.60 -2.39
CA HIS A 16 -11.94 -6.99 -3.59
C HIS A 16 -11.24 -8.13 -4.33
N GLN A 17 -11.96 -8.84 -5.20
CA GLN A 17 -11.43 -10.01 -5.89
C GLN A 17 -10.17 -9.71 -6.71
N GLN A 18 -10.10 -8.54 -7.36
CA GLN A 18 -8.92 -8.12 -8.12
C GLN A 18 -7.69 -7.90 -7.22
N GLU A 19 -7.89 -7.26 -6.07
CA GLU A 19 -6.86 -7.02 -5.04
C GLU A 19 -6.36 -8.34 -4.45
N LYS A 20 -7.27 -9.26 -4.14
CA LYS A 20 -6.96 -10.61 -3.67
C LYS A 20 -6.07 -11.35 -4.67
N ASN A 21 -6.43 -11.32 -5.96
CA ASN A 21 -5.67 -11.96 -7.02
C ASN A 21 -4.27 -11.34 -7.18
N LEU A 22 -4.16 -10.01 -7.11
CA LEU A 22 -2.87 -9.31 -7.16
C LEU A 22 -1.96 -9.71 -6.00
N LEU A 23 -2.50 -9.75 -4.79
CA LEU A 23 -1.76 -10.15 -3.60
C LEU A 23 -1.29 -11.61 -3.71
N LEU A 24 -2.19 -12.54 -4.06
CA LEU A 24 -1.85 -13.96 -4.21
C LEU A 24 -0.80 -14.19 -5.29
N ASN A 25 -0.89 -13.48 -6.43
CA ASN A 25 0.12 -13.53 -7.48
C ASN A 25 1.46 -12.95 -7.01
N GLY A 26 1.45 -11.83 -6.28
CA GLY A 26 2.65 -11.21 -5.72
C GLY A 26 3.35 -12.13 -4.73
N LEU A 27 2.59 -12.74 -3.81
CA LEU A 27 3.09 -13.71 -2.84
C LEU A 27 3.64 -14.96 -3.54
N THR A 28 2.93 -15.49 -4.53
CA THR A 28 3.37 -16.67 -5.29
C THR A 28 4.69 -16.41 -6.01
N LYS A 29 4.83 -15.23 -6.63
CA LYS A 29 6.08 -14.81 -7.27
C LYS A 29 7.21 -14.61 -6.26
N HIS A 30 6.93 -14.00 -5.11
CA HIS A 30 7.93 -13.70 -4.09
C HIS A 30 8.49 -14.97 -3.42
N PHE A 31 7.62 -15.93 -3.10
CA PHE A 31 8.02 -17.16 -2.42
C PHE A 31 8.25 -18.36 -3.36
N GLY A 32 7.94 -18.23 -4.65
CA GLY A 32 8.09 -19.30 -5.63
C GLY A 32 7.15 -20.49 -5.41
N LYS A 33 6.10 -20.34 -4.59
CA LYS A 33 5.13 -21.39 -4.27
C LYS A 33 3.72 -20.82 -4.20
N CYS A 34 2.73 -21.63 -4.58
CA CYS A 34 1.33 -21.24 -4.44
C CYS A 34 1.00 -21.08 -2.95
N MET A 35 0.58 -19.88 -2.56
CA MET A 35 0.25 -19.54 -1.18
C MET A 35 -1.26 -19.51 -1.00
N GLU A 36 -1.74 -20.21 0.02
CA GLU A 36 -3.15 -20.19 0.40
C GLU A 36 -3.32 -19.30 1.64
N LEU A 37 -4.02 -18.17 1.49
CA LEU A 37 -4.33 -17.26 2.61
C LEU A 37 -5.54 -17.75 3.41
N SER A 38 -5.45 -18.99 3.89
CA SER A 38 -6.39 -19.63 4.82
C SER A 38 -5.68 -19.94 6.14
N SER A 39 -6.42 -20.28 7.20
CA SER A 39 -5.81 -20.70 8.47
C SER A 39 -4.89 -21.92 8.28
N THR A 40 -5.29 -22.83 7.40
CA THR A 40 -4.53 -24.05 7.09
C THR A 40 -3.29 -23.76 6.23
N GLY A 41 -3.36 -22.81 5.30
CA GLY A 41 -2.22 -22.41 4.48
C GLY A 41 -1.20 -21.57 5.27
N LEU A 42 -1.68 -20.62 6.07
CA LEU A 42 -0.85 -19.75 6.89
C LEU A 42 -0.18 -20.48 8.06
N SER A 43 -0.79 -21.53 8.60
CA SER A 43 -0.15 -22.34 9.65
C SER A 43 1.08 -23.12 9.16
N LYS A 44 1.23 -23.31 7.85
CA LYS A 44 2.42 -23.90 7.21
C LYS A 44 3.53 -22.88 6.93
N CYS A 45 3.25 -21.59 7.13
CA CYS A 45 4.20 -20.52 6.90
C CYS A 45 5.06 -20.30 8.16
N ASN A 46 6.33 -19.96 7.97
CA ASN A 46 7.19 -19.55 9.06
C ASN A 46 6.93 -18.08 9.46
N GLN A 47 7.51 -17.64 10.57
CA GLN A 47 7.27 -16.30 11.10
C GLN A 47 7.69 -15.17 10.14
N MET A 48 8.75 -15.35 9.35
CA MET A 48 9.21 -14.38 8.35
C MET A 48 8.22 -14.26 7.18
N GLU A 49 7.69 -15.39 6.72
CA GLU A 49 6.67 -15.44 5.68
C GLU A 49 5.38 -14.74 6.16
N ILE A 50 4.93 -15.02 7.38
CA ILE A 50 3.78 -14.36 8.00
C ILE A 50 3.98 -12.84 8.11
N ASP A 51 5.16 -12.38 8.53
CA ASP A 51 5.43 -10.95 8.64
C ASP A 51 5.46 -10.24 7.27
N THR A 52 5.98 -10.93 6.25
CA THR A 52 6.01 -10.43 4.87
C THR A 52 4.60 -10.31 4.29
N ILE A 53 3.76 -11.34 4.47
CA ILE A 53 2.35 -11.30 4.05
C ILE A 53 1.63 -10.12 4.70
N ARG A 54 1.83 -9.93 6.01
CA ARG A 54 1.24 -8.80 6.75
C ARG A 54 1.69 -7.46 6.20
N LYS A 55 2.99 -7.28 5.94
CA LYS A 55 3.53 -6.03 5.37
C LYS A 55 2.96 -5.74 3.98
N MET A 56 2.82 -6.76 3.13
CA MET A 56 2.21 -6.59 1.81
C MET A 56 0.73 -6.20 1.91
N LEU A 57 -0.03 -6.83 2.82
CA LEU A 57 -1.42 -6.48 3.10
C LEU A 57 -1.57 -5.04 3.61
N SER A 58 -0.75 -4.65 4.59
CA SER A 58 -0.76 -3.28 5.12
C SER A 58 -0.41 -2.25 4.04
N GLY A 59 0.59 -2.54 3.20
CA GLY A 59 0.95 -1.67 2.07
C GLY A 59 -0.19 -1.52 1.06
N LEU A 60 -0.89 -2.62 0.74
CA LEU A 60 -2.05 -2.58 -0.15
C LEU A 60 -3.19 -1.76 0.45
N CYS A 61 -3.51 -1.95 1.73
CA CYS A 61 -4.52 -1.18 2.44
C CYS A 61 -4.19 0.33 2.47
N LEU A 62 -2.93 0.69 2.73
CA LEU A 62 -2.48 2.08 2.66
C LEU A 62 -2.66 2.66 1.27
N THR A 63 -2.28 1.93 0.21
CA THR A 63 -2.53 2.43 -1.15
C THR A 63 -4.02 2.60 -1.44
N LYS A 64 -4.89 1.72 -0.95
CA LYS A 64 -6.35 1.85 -1.10
C LYS A 64 -6.90 3.09 -0.39
N GLU A 65 -6.40 3.38 0.81
CA GLU A 65 -6.84 4.52 1.63
C GLU A 65 -6.39 5.87 1.04
N TYR A 66 -5.16 5.96 0.51
CA TYR A 66 -4.57 7.24 0.10
C TYR A 66 -4.54 7.49 -1.42
N VAL A 67 -4.73 6.49 -2.29
CA VAL A 67 -4.79 6.69 -3.76
C VAL A 67 -5.95 7.60 -4.20
N PRO A 68 -7.16 7.55 -3.60
CA PRO A 68 -8.23 8.49 -3.93
C PRO A 68 -7.83 9.95 -3.70
N ASP A 69 -7.10 10.25 -2.62
CA ASP A 69 -6.62 11.60 -2.33
C ASP A 69 -5.60 12.09 -3.36
N ILE A 70 -4.72 11.22 -3.84
CA ILE A 70 -3.72 11.54 -4.88
C ILE A 70 -4.41 11.82 -6.23
N LEU A 71 -5.44 11.05 -6.57
CA LEU A 71 -6.22 11.30 -7.80
C LEU A 71 -7.01 12.61 -7.70
N THR A 72 -7.60 12.87 -6.54
CA THR A 72 -8.29 14.14 -6.26
C THR A 72 -7.35 15.33 -6.37
N PHE A 73 -6.12 15.22 -5.83
CA PHE A 73 -5.07 16.23 -5.99
C PHE A 73 -4.65 16.44 -7.45
N LYS A 74 -4.55 15.36 -8.23
CA LYS A 74 -4.20 15.42 -9.66
C LYS A 74 -5.30 16.07 -10.51
N GLU A 75 -6.56 15.89 -10.15
CA GLU A 75 -7.69 16.58 -10.78
C GLU A 75 -7.75 18.06 -10.36
N TRP A 76 -7.51 18.39 -9.09
CA TRP A 76 -7.36 19.77 -8.63
C TRP A 76 -6.22 20.51 -9.32
N SER A 77 -5.06 19.86 -9.50
CA SER A 77 -3.92 20.43 -10.23
C SER A 77 -4.18 20.69 -11.71
N LYS A 78 -5.17 20.02 -12.31
CA LYS A 78 -5.62 20.28 -13.67
C LYS A 78 -6.71 21.36 -13.74
N ALA A 79 -7.42 21.60 -12.63
CA ALA A 79 -8.62 22.43 -12.61
C ALA A 79 -8.33 23.94 -12.55
N GLU A 80 -7.25 24.42 -11.91
CA GLU A 80 -7.03 25.87 -11.81
C GLU A 80 -5.56 26.29 -11.84
N ASN A 81 -5.25 27.26 -12.72
CA ASN A 81 -4.31 28.38 -12.56
C ASN A 81 -3.19 28.27 -11.50
N LEU A 82 -2.46 27.15 -11.45
CA LEU A 82 -1.26 27.10 -10.63
C LEU A 82 -0.22 28.00 -11.30
N PRO A 83 0.35 28.99 -10.58
CA PRO A 83 1.37 29.85 -11.13
C PRO A 83 2.52 28.95 -11.60
N LYS A 84 2.85 29.05 -12.89
CA LYS A 84 3.85 28.21 -13.57
C LYS A 84 5.26 28.40 -13.01
N GLU A 85 5.46 29.38 -12.15
CA GLU A 85 6.75 29.74 -11.59
C GLU A 85 6.57 30.26 -10.17
N ILE A 86 7.11 29.53 -9.19
CA ILE A 86 7.28 30.03 -7.82
C ILE A 86 8.69 30.63 -7.77
N LYS A 87 8.81 31.94 -7.98
CA LYS A 87 10.08 32.63 -7.68
C LYS A 87 10.16 32.83 -6.18
N LEU A 88 10.95 32.00 -5.52
CA LEU A 88 11.43 32.28 -4.17
C LEU A 88 12.42 33.44 -4.28
N GLY A 89 11.94 34.66 -3.99
CA GLY A 89 12.81 35.82 -3.87
C GLY A 89 13.84 35.55 -2.77
N HIS A 90 15.13 35.62 -3.10
CA HIS A 90 16.16 35.77 -2.08
C HIS A 90 15.88 37.08 -1.34
N PRO A 91 15.70 37.08 -0.01
CA PRO A 91 15.65 38.33 0.72
C PRO A 91 17.03 38.99 0.60
N ASP A 92 17.09 40.11 -0.12
CA ASP A 92 18.25 40.99 -0.16
C ASP A 92 18.56 41.44 1.27
N HIS A 93 19.56 40.80 1.87
CA HIS A 93 20.26 41.33 3.02
C HIS A 93 21.54 41.97 2.49
N THR A 94 21.46 43.26 2.18
CA THR A 94 22.62 44.15 2.24
C THR A 94 22.17 45.49 2.79
N VAL A 95 22.41 45.64 4.08
CA VAL A 95 22.57 46.94 4.75
C VAL A 95 23.78 47.65 4.13
N GLY A 96 23.55 48.87 3.67
CA GLY A 96 24.56 49.84 3.22
C GLY A 96 24.05 51.24 3.50
#